data_AF-A0A1F7MVZ0-F1
#
_entry.id   AF-A0A1F7MVZ0-F1
#
_cell.length_a   1.000
_cell.length_b   1.000
_cell.length_c   1.000
_cell.angle_alpha   90.00
_cell.angle_beta   90.00
_cell.angle_gamma   90.00
#
_symmetry.space_group_name_H-M   'P 1'
#
loop_
_entity.id
_entity.type
_entity.pdbx_description
1 polymer ?
#
loop_
_entity_poly.entity_id
_entity_poly.type
_entity_poly.pdbx_seq_one_letter_code
_entity_poly.pdbx_strand_id
1 'polypeptide(L)'
;MRAPALLLACALASLPGCVAVTDTAVHAAGTAERARGATRLVAVFPVENLSGKPAPLDDVRRLLVERLTASGFGVLADAALERVAARHRVRYMAGVEAEFARALGQEAGVEAILIPSLEVFEHASPPRIGLFARLVSTGEAPAVLWVDGTGAAGDDAPGILGLGLVEDSGALLARAVDALAGSLVGRLAAAAGPPGDTPGARKFQPKIVYRAEALDPARTYSIAVVPFFNRSARKYAGEIVALHLMRSLVAAENLSVVEPGIVRQELLRFRIIMTDGVSLADTETILGAVNADLVLNGEVLEYQDPLGPTGAPRVDFSVLFIERRTRRVLYSSYSHNAGDDGVFFFDWGRVNTAHAMAARMARAVAERVRLASPTAELRRGPRDAEPRR
;
A
#
# COMPACT_ATOMS: atom_id res chain seq x y z
N MET A 1 0.25 -5.51 82.44
CA MET A 1 -0.20 -6.81 81.89
C MET A 1 -1.39 -6.57 80.98
N ARG A 2 -1.39 -7.25 79.82
CA ARG A 2 -2.43 -7.32 78.76
C ARG A 2 -2.53 -6.16 77.76
N ALA A 3 -2.04 -6.43 76.55
CA ALA A 3 -2.55 -5.90 75.26
C ALA A 3 -3.94 -6.55 74.95
N PRO A 4 -4.72 -6.19 73.89
CA PRO A 4 -4.32 -5.53 72.64
C PRO A 4 -5.36 -4.59 71.91
N ALA A 5 -4.88 -4.00 70.81
CA ALA A 5 -5.53 -3.73 69.50
C ALA A 5 -6.85 -2.92 69.35
N LEU A 6 -6.81 -1.87 68.50
CA LEU A 6 -7.70 -1.53 67.35
C LEU A 6 -7.29 -0.12 66.84
N LEU A 7 -6.76 0.10 65.61
CA LEU A 7 -7.39 0.25 64.27
C LEU A 7 -8.36 1.45 64.09
N LEU A 8 -8.17 2.12 62.93
CA LEU A 8 -9.03 3.12 62.22
C LEU A 8 -9.02 4.59 62.74
N ALA A 9 -9.11 5.64 61.91
CA ALA A 9 -9.29 5.79 60.46
C ALA A 9 -8.87 7.20 60.01
N CYS A 10 -8.17 7.30 58.88
CA CYS A 10 -8.12 8.47 58.02
C CYS A 10 -8.71 8.05 56.67
N ALA A 11 -9.71 8.77 56.16
CA ALA A 11 -9.83 9.11 54.73
C ALA A 11 -11.11 9.91 54.48
N LEU A 12 -10.91 11.08 53.90
CA LEU A 12 -11.90 12.02 53.42
C LEU A 12 -12.70 11.45 52.24
N ALA A 13 -13.98 11.82 52.24
CA ALA A 13 -14.93 11.61 51.17
C ALA A 13 -14.60 12.44 49.92
N SER A 14 -14.73 11.83 48.75
CA SER A 14 -15.04 12.52 47.49
C SER A 14 -15.95 11.64 46.62
N LEU A 15 -16.83 12.33 45.89
CA LEU A 15 -18.08 11.88 45.29
C LEU A 15 -17.89 10.98 44.04
N PRO A 16 -18.88 10.12 43.69
CA PRO A 16 -18.84 9.28 42.50
C PRO A 16 -19.27 10.06 41.25
N GLY A 17 -18.36 10.16 40.28
CA GLY A 17 -18.69 10.54 38.90
C GLY A 17 -18.89 9.29 38.04
N CYS A 18 -20.13 9.04 37.62
CA CYS A 18 -20.44 8.03 36.61
C CYS A 18 -19.83 8.44 35.26
N VAL A 19 -18.90 7.65 34.74
CA VAL A 19 -18.51 7.68 33.32
C VAL A 19 -19.00 6.38 32.71
N ALA A 20 -19.97 6.49 31.82
CA ALA A 20 -20.43 5.41 30.97
C ALA A 20 -19.29 5.03 30.00
N VAL A 21 -18.64 3.90 30.27
CA VAL A 21 -17.71 3.27 29.34
C VAL A 21 -18.55 2.62 28.24
N THR A 22 -18.34 3.09 27.03
CA THR A 22 -18.98 2.64 25.80
C THR A 22 -18.66 1.17 25.50
N ASP A 23 -19.74 0.44 25.23
CA ASP A 23 -19.88 -0.99 24.91
C ASP A 23 -19.19 -1.44 23.59
N THR A 24 -18.44 -0.56 22.93
CA THR A 24 -17.80 -0.81 21.62
C THR A 24 -16.45 -1.52 21.73
N ALA A 25 -15.72 -1.34 22.82
CA ALA A 25 -14.40 -1.97 23.01
C ALA A 25 -14.49 -3.47 23.31
N VAL A 26 -15.57 -3.91 23.96
CA VAL A 26 -15.79 -5.31 24.37
C VAL A 26 -16.13 -6.18 23.15
N HIS A 27 -16.84 -5.63 22.15
CA HIS A 27 -17.13 -6.35 20.92
C HIS A 27 -15.91 -6.49 19.99
N ALA A 28 -15.05 -5.48 19.89
CA ALA A 28 -13.82 -5.56 19.10
C ALA A 28 -12.81 -6.57 19.68
N ALA A 29 -12.66 -6.61 21.00
CA ALA A 29 -11.79 -7.56 21.69
C ALA A 29 -12.29 -9.02 21.57
N GLY A 30 -13.61 -9.25 21.71
CA GLY A 30 -14.21 -10.58 21.56
C GLY A 30 -14.18 -11.15 20.14
N THR A 31 -14.03 -10.30 19.13
CA THR A 31 -13.87 -10.71 17.71
C THR A 31 -12.42 -11.11 17.41
N ALA A 32 -11.45 -10.43 18.02
CA ALA A 32 -10.02 -10.75 17.89
C ALA A 32 -9.64 -12.09 18.56
N GLU A 33 -10.36 -12.50 19.61
CA GLU A 33 -10.06 -13.74 20.35
C GLU A 33 -10.65 -15.00 19.70
N ARG A 34 -11.77 -14.89 18.96
CA ARG A 34 -12.30 -15.99 18.12
C ARG A 34 -11.45 -16.24 16.86
N ALA A 35 -10.63 -15.29 16.45
CA ALA A 35 -9.82 -15.34 15.22
C ALA A 35 -8.49 -16.12 15.33
N ARG A 36 -8.21 -16.78 16.46
CA ARG A 36 -6.92 -17.45 16.74
C ARG A 36 -6.91 -18.97 16.53
N GLY A 37 -8.03 -19.58 16.11
CA GLY A 37 -8.13 -21.05 15.97
C GLY A 37 -8.84 -21.58 14.72
N ALA A 38 -9.34 -20.71 13.84
CA ALA A 38 -10.00 -21.11 12.60
C ALA A 38 -9.12 -20.80 11.38
N THR A 39 -9.02 -21.75 10.45
CA THR A 39 -8.47 -21.54 9.11
C THR A 39 -9.20 -20.37 8.46
N ARG A 40 -8.49 -19.27 8.20
CA ARG A 40 -9.09 -18.09 7.54
C ARG A 40 -9.42 -18.43 6.10
N LEU A 41 -10.68 -18.25 5.70
CA LEU A 41 -11.12 -18.47 4.33
C LEU A 41 -10.88 -17.21 3.48
N VAL A 42 -10.07 -17.34 2.42
CA VAL A 42 -9.69 -16.25 1.52
C VAL A 42 -10.19 -16.53 0.10
N ALA A 43 -10.76 -15.53 -0.55
CA ALA A 43 -11.03 -15.60 -1.99
C ALA A 43 -9.84 -15.04 -2.77
N VAL A 44 -9.34 -15.79 -3.76
CA VAL A 44 -8.27 -15.31 -4.66
C VAL A 44 -8.89 -14.91 -5.99
N PHE A 45 -8.91 -13.62 -6.28
CA PHE A 45 -9.44 -13.08 -7.52
C PHE A 45 -8.56 -13.45 -8.73
N PRO A 46 -9.11 -13.38 -9.96
CA PRO A 46 -8.32 -13.48 -11.18
C PRO A 46 -7.18 -12.46 -11.18
N VAL A 47 -6.01 -12.86 -11.72
CA VAL A 47 -4.84 -11.98 -11.77
C VAL A 47 -5.08 -10.86 -12.78
N GLU A 48 -4.95 -9.62 -12.32
CA GLU A 48 -5.01 -8.46 -13.20
C GLU A 48 -3.74 -8.37 -14.05
N ASN A 49 -3.90 -8.29 -15.38
CA ASN A 49 -2.76 -8.16 -16.27
C ASN A 49 -2.40 -6.69 -16.53
N LEU A 50 -1.50 -6.15 -15.71
CA LEU A 50 -0.88 -4.83 -15.90
C LEU A 50 0.35 -4.91 -16.84
N SER A 51 0.73 -6.11 -17.29
CA SER A 51 1.89 -6.31 -18.16
C SER A 51 1.70 -5.75 -19.57
N GLY A 52 0.45 -5.54 -19.99
CA GLY A 52 0.11 -5.09 -21.34
C GLY A 52 0.50 -6.06 -22.46
N LYS A 53 0.97 -7.26 -22.12
CA LYS A 53 1.36 -8.34 -23.03
C LYS A 53 0.66 -9.65 -22.62
N PRO A 54 0.58 -10.66 -23.51
CA PRO A 54 0.17 -12.01 -23.11
C PRO A 54 1.07 -12.54 -21.98
N ALA A 55 0.47 -13.13 -20.96
CA ALA A 55 1.16 -13.63 -19.78
C ALA A 55 0.41 -14.81 -19.14
N PRO A 56 1.09 -15.70 -18.39
CA PRO A 56 0.49 -16.91 -17.83
C PRO A 56 -0.25 -16.62 -16.52
N LEU A 57 -1.37 -15.90 -16.61
CA LEU A 57 -2.15 -15.45 -15.44
C LEU A 57 -2.68 -16.61 -14.59
N ASP A 58 -3.09 -17.70 -15.24
CA ASP A 58 -3.61 -18.88 -14.55
C ASP A 58 -2.52 -19.59 -13.74
N ASP A 59 -1.29 -19.62 -14.25
CA ASP A 59 -0.15 -20.20 -13.52
C ASP A 59 0.22 -19.35 -12.32
N VAL A 60 0.25 -18.02 -12.47
CA VAL A 60 0.47 -17.08 -11.36
C VAL A 60 -0.58 -17.31 -10.25
N ARG A 61 -1.85 -17.40 -10.64
CA ARG A 61 -2.95 -17.61 -9.69
C ARG A 61 -2.84 -18.97 -9.01
N ARG A 62 -2.59 -20.04 -9.77
CA ARG A 62 -2.44 -21.40 -9.27
C ARG A 62 -1.32 -21.48 -8.24
N LEU A 63 -0.14 -20.93 -8.54
CA LEU A 63 0.98 -20.89 -7.60
C LEU A 63 0.62 -20.13 -6.32
N LEU A 64 -0.05 -18.98 -6.41
CA LEU A 64 -0.53 -18.23 -5.24
C LEU A 64 -1.48 -19.09 -4.37
N VAL A 65 -2.46 -19.73 -4.99
CA VAL A 65 -3.42 -20.60 -4.28
C VAL A 65 -2.72 -21.77 -3.59
N GLU A 66 -1.78 -22.43 -4.28
CA GLU A 66 -0.96 -23.51 -3.73
C GLU A 66 -0.17 -23.04 -2.50
N ARG A 67 0.49 -21.88 -2.56
CA ARG A 67 1.27 -21.34 -1.43
C ARG A 67 0.43 -20.91 -0.24
N LEU A 68 -0.73 -20.31 -0.48
CA LEU A 68 -1.66 -19.95 0.60
C LEU A 68 -2.21 -21.20 1.29
N THR A 69 -2.61 -22.20 0.51
CA THR A 69 -3.11 -23.47 1.05
C THR A 69 -2.03 -24.18 1.87
N ALA A 70 -0.79 -24.23 1.36
CA ALA A 70 0.35 -24.78 2.09
C ALA A 70 0.68 -24.02 3.38
N SER A 71 0.34 -22.72 3.44
CA SER A 71 0.51 -21.86 4.62
C SER A 71 -0.67 -21.93 5.59
N GLY A 72 -1.64 -22.83 5.35
CA GLY A 72 -2.77 -23.08 6.26
C GLY A 72 -3.98 -22.17 6.06
N PHE A 73 -4.09 -21.45 4.93
CA PHE A 73 -5.29 -20.71 4.57
C PHE A 73 -6.31 -21.63 3.88
N GLY A 74 -7.59 -21.37 4.12
CA GLY A 74 -8.65 -21.91 3.30
C GLY A 74 -8.78 -21.04 2.07
N VAL A 75 -8.83 -21.63 0.88
CA VAL A 75 -9.06 -20.87 -0.35
C VAL A 75 -10.43 -21.21 -0.93
N LEU A 76 -11.24 -20.18 -1.21
CA LEU A 76 -12.54 -20.37 -1.83
C LEU A 76 -12.38 -20.99 -3.22
N ALA A 77 -13.16 -22.04 -3.51
CA ALA A 77 -13.16 -22.70 -4.81
C ALA A 77 -13.65 -21.77 -5.94
N ASP A 78 -13.06 -21.89 -7.12
CA ASP A 78 -13.32 -21.03 -8.28
C ASP A 78 -14.79 -21.01 -8.68
N ALA A 79 -15.42 -22.19 -8.77
CA ALA A 79 -16.84 -22.28 -9.10
C ALA A 79 -17.74 -21.57 -8.08
N ALA A 80 -17.32 -21.47 -6.81
CA ALA A 80 -18.07 -20.72 -5.81
C ALA A 80 -17.89 -19.21 -6.00
N LEU A 81 -16.66 -18.74 -6.24
CA LEU A 81 -16.37 -17.34 -6.56
C LEU A 81 -17.13 -16.89 -7.81
N GLU A 82 -17.10 -17.68 -8.88
CA GLU A 82 -17.80 -17.40 -10.15
C GLU A 82 -19.31 -17.30 -9.95
N ARG A 83 -19.92 -18.18 -9.14
CA ARG A 83 -21.35 -18.12 -8.84
C ARG A 83 -21.76 -16.83 -8.14
N VAL A 84 -21.00 -16.41 -7.11
CA VAL A 84 -21.27 -15.16 -6.39
C VAL A 84 -21.04 -13.98 -7.32
N ALA A 85 -19.94 -13.96 -8.08
CA ALA A 85 -19.63 -12.90 -9.03
C ALA A 85 -20.71 -12.76 -10.12
N ALA A 86 -21.20 -13.87 -10.67
CA ALA A 86 -22.27 -13.86 -11.68
C ALA A 86 -23.59 -13.34 -11.11
N ARG A 87 -23.95 -13.77 -9.89
CA ARG A 87 -25.17 -13.32 -9.18
C ARG A 87 -25.18 -11.81 -8.95
N HIS A 88 -24.04 -11.27 -8.51
CA HIS A 88 -23.84 -9.85 -8.24
C HIS A 88 -23.38 -9.06 -9.47
N ARG A 89 -23.32 -9.70 -10.65
CA ARG A 89 -22.96 -9.11 -11.95
C ARG A 89 -21.62 -8.37 -11.92
N VAL A 90 -20.66 -8.89 -11.17
CA VAL A 90 -19.33 -8.30 -11.04
C VAL A 90 -18.58 -8.46 -12.34
N ARG A 91 -18.15 -7.34 -12.92
CA ARG A 91 -17.37 -7.30 -14.17
C ARG A 91 -15.91 -6.88 -13.96
N TYR A 92 -15.62 -6.24 -12.84
CA TYR A 92 -14.30 -5.71 -12.51
C TYR A 92 -13.80 -6.38 -11.23
N MET A 93 -12.74 -7.16 -11.33
CA MET A 93 -12.12 -7.89 -10.21
C MET A 93 -10.70 -7.39 -9.89
N ALA A 94 -10.31 -6.23 -10.41
CA ALA A 94 -9.07 -5.56 -10.03
C ALA A 94 -9.26 -4.57 -8.87
N GLY A 95 -10.44 -4.57 -8.25
CA GLY A 95 -10.76 -3.88 -7.01
C GLY A 95 -12.03 -4.42 -6.38
N VAL A 96 -12.25 -4.06 -5.12
CA VAL A 96 -13.37 -4.58 -4.34
C VAL A 96 -14.37 -3.46 -4.05
N GLU A 97 -15.59 -3.65 -4.53
CA GLU A 97 -16.75 -2.81 -4.22
C GLU A 97 -17.37 -3.27 -2.89
N ALA A 98 -17.91 -2.33 -2.10
CA ALA A 98 -18.40 -2.62 -0.75
C ALA A 98 -19.54 -3.66 -0.74
N GLU A 99 -20.47 -3.55 -1.70
CA GLU A 99 -21.59 -4.48 -1.83
C GLU A 99 -21.13 -5.91 -2.12
N PHE A 100 -20.15 -6.06 -3.02
CA PHE A 100 -19.62 -7.37 -3.37
C PHE A 100 -18.75 -7.98 -2.26
N ALA A 101 -17.96 -7.16 -1.56
CA ALA A 101 -17.19 -7.60 -0.39
C ALA A 101 -18.11 -8.20 0.68
N ARG A 102 -19.21 -7.52 0.96
CA ARG A 102 -20.23 -7.98 1.90
C ARG A 102 -20.90 -9.27 1.42
N ALA A 103 -21.28 -9.35 0.15
CA ALA A 103 -21.91 -10.54 -0.43
C ALA A 103 -21.00 -11.76 -0.33
N LEU A 104 -19.70 -11.63 -0.63
CA LEU A 104 -18.74 -12.72 -0.48
C LEU A 104 -18.60 -13.19 0.97
N GLY A 105 -18.57 -12.27 1.92
CA GLY A 105 -18.53 -12.61 3.34
C GLY A 105 -19.79 -13.34 3.81
N GLN A 106 -20.97 -12.86 3.42
CA GLN A 106 -22.26 -13.43 3.85
C GLN A 106 -22.62 -14.75 3.15
N GLU A 107 -22.36 -14.85 1.85
CA GLU A 107 -22.79 -16.01 1.04
C GLU A 107 -21.77 -17.14 1.00
N ALA A 108 -20.47 -16.81 1.09
CA ALA A 108 -19.38 -17.78 0.94
C ALA A 108 -18.51 -17.89 2.19
N GLY A 109 -18.77 -17.12 3.26
CA GLY A 109 -18.00 -17.16 4.50
C GLY A 109 -16.56 -16.68 4.34
N VAL A 110 -16.25 -15.96 3.27
CA VAL A 110 -14.91 -15.44 2.98
C VAL A 110 -14.60 -14.32 3.96
N GLU A 111 -13.45 -14.37 4.63
CA GLU A 111 -13.04 -13.31 5.57
C GLU A 111 -12.28 -12.18 4.84
N ALA A 112 -11.51 -12.54 3.82
CA ALA A 112 -10.72 -11.58 3.04
C ALA A 112 -10.57 -11.98 1.57
N ILE A 113 -10.28 -10.99 0.74
CA ILE A 113 -10.12 -11.12 -0.71
C ILE A 113 -8.67 -10.77 -1.07
N LEU A 114 -7.97 -11.69 -1.71
CA LEU A 114 -6.64 -11.46 -2.29
C LEU A 114 -6.79 -11.05 -3.77
N ILE A 115 -6.23 -9.90 -4.10
CA ILE A 115 -6.27 -9.30 -5.44
C ILE A 115 -4.83 -9.24 -5.98
N PRO A 116 -4.42 -10.20 -6.82
CA PRO A 116 -3.11 -10.19 -7.45
C PRO A 116 -3.09 -9.37 -8.75
N SER A 117 -2.00 -8.65 -8.99
CA SER A 117 -1.76 -7.93 -10.23
C SER A 117 -0.36 -8.25 -10.77
N LEU A 118 -0.27 -8.61 -12.05
CA LEU A 118 0.98 -8.90 -12.76
C LEU A 118 1.46 -7.66 -13.50
N GLU A 119 2.55 -7.07 -13.03
CA GLU A 119 3.15 -5.85 -13.60
C GLU A 119 4.01 -6.13 -14.82
N VAL A 120 4.90 -7.12 -14.73
CA VAL A 120 5.81 -7.48 -15.80
C VAL A 120 6.05 -8.98 -15.78
N PHE A 121 6.09 -9.54 -16.98
CA PHE A 121 6.44 -10.93 -17.22
C PHE A 121 7.18 -10.99 -18.55
N GLU A 122 8.49 -11.21 -18.48
CA GLU A 122 9.37 -11.25 -19.63
C GLU A 122 10.22 -12.52 -19.57
N HIS A 123 10.21 -13.26 -20.68
CA HIS A 123 10.98 -14.49 -20.83
C HIS A 123 12.35 -14.24 -21.45
N ALA A 124 12.50 -13.15 -22.22
CA ALA A 124 13.76 -12.80 -22.85
C ALA A 124 14.85 -12.63 -21.80
N SER A 125 16.05 -13.11 -22.07
CA SER A 125 17.17 -13.02 -21.13
C SER A 125 17.66 -11.56 -20.98
N PRO A 126 17.83 -11.04 -19.75
CA PRO A 126 17.49 -11.71 -18.48
C PRO A 126 15.97 -11.69 -18.22
N PRO A 127 15.35 -12.80 -17.79
CA PRO A 127 13.91 -12.84 -17.52
C PRO A 127 13.53 -11.85 -16.43
N ARG A 128 12.31 -11.31 -16.47
CA ARG A 128 11.83 -10.34 -15.47
C ARG A 128 10.41 -10.66 -15.03
N ILE A 129 10.18 -10.55 -13.73
CA ILE A 129 8.88 -10.79 -13.09
C ILE A 129 8.60 -9.63 -12.14
N GLY A 130 7.40 -9.07 -12.22
CA GLY A 130 6.89 -8.09 -11.27
C GLY A 130 5.46 -8.42 -10.90
N LEU A 131 5.21 -8.56 -9.61
CA LEU A 131 3.93 -8.98 -9.05
C LEU A 131 3.57 -8.07 -7.88
N PHE A 132 2.28 -7.75 -7.78
CA PHE A 132 1.66 -7.19 -6.60
C PHE A 132 0.58 -8.12 -6.09
N ALA A 133 0.31 -8.03 -4.81
CA ALA A 133 -0.93 -8.53 -4.25
C ALA A 133 -1.41 -7.61 -3.14
N ARG A 134 -2.73 -7.49 -3.02
CA ARG A 134 -3.37 -6.82 -1.88
C ARG A 134 -4.45 -7.68 -1.26
N LEU A 135 -4.53 -7.66 0.06
CA LEU A 135 -5.53 -8.35 0.85
C LEU A 135 -6.53 -7.32 1.38
N VAL A 136 -7.81 -7.53 1.11
CA VAL A 136 -8.91 -6.64 1.50
C VAL A 136 -9.88 -7.42 2.38
N SER A 137 -10.30 -6.86 3.51
CA SER A 137 -11.32 -7.49 4.36
C SER A 137 -12.68 -7.52 3.67
N THR A 138 -13.49 -8.53 3.96
CA THR A 138 -14.92 -8.51 3.62
C THR A 138 -15.73 -7.78 4.69
N GLY A 139 -17.00 -7.50 4.40
CA GLY A 139 -17.94 -6.84 5.31
C GLY A 139 -18.47 -5.51 4.79
N GLU A 140 -19.14 -4.76 5.67
CA GLU A 140 -19.78 -3.47 5.34
C GLU A 140 -18.78 -2.36 4.98
N ALA A 141 -17.57 -2.42 5.55
CA ALA A 141 -16.49 -1.46 5.31
C ALA A 141 -15.19 -2.22 4.95
N PRO A 142 -15.02 -2.64 3.69
CA PRO A 142 -13.81 -3.35 3.29
C PRO A 142 -12.58 -2.46 3.45
N ALA A 143 -11.58 -2.98 4.15
CA ALA A 143 -10.35 -2.28 4.46
C ALA A 143 -9.14 -3.03 3.88
N VAL A 144 -8.14 -2.28 3.44
CA VAL A 144 -6.88 -2.86 2.97
C VAL A 144 -6.07 -3.35 4.17
N LEU A 145 -5.93 -4.67 4.31
CA LEU A 145 -5.23 -5.32 5.42
C LEU A 145 -3.73 -5.46 5.17
N TRP A 146 -3.36 -5.64 3.90
CA TRP A 146 -1.99 -5.84 3.47
C TRP A 146 -1.87 -5.51 1.98
N VAL A 147 -0.72 -4.94 1.59
CA VAL A 147 -0.32 -4.75 0.20
C VAL A 147 1.17 -4.99 0.15
N ASP A 148 1.61 -5.79 -0.82
CA ASP A 148 3.03 -5.91 -1.11
C ASP A 148 3.27 -6.11 -2.62
N GLY A 149 4.52 -5.94 -3.01
CA GLY A 149 4.98 -6.13 -4.36
C GLY A 149 6.41 -6.63 -4.40
N THR A 150 6.70 -7.48 -5.39
CA THR A 150 8.05 -7.96 -5.66
C THR A 150 8.36 -7.81 -7.14
N GLY A 151 9.58 -7.39 -7.43
CA GLY A 151 10.12 -7.28 -8.77
C GLY A 151 11.49 -7.92 -8.77
N ALA A 152 11.72 -8.81 -9.73
CA ALA A 152 12.96 -9.55 -9.85
C ALA A 152 13.37 -9.66 -11.32
N ALA A 153 14.66 -9.54 -11.56
CA ALA A 153 15.30 -9.84 -12.83
C ALA A 153 16.27 -11.02 -12.67
N GLY A 154 16.47 -11.78 -13.74
CA GLY A 154 17.37 -12.92 -13.77
C GLY A 154 18.83 -12.57 -13.48
N ASP A 155 19.19 -11.30 -13.65
CA ASP A 155 20.52 -10.73 -13.43
C ASP A 155 20.62 -9.84 -12.18
N ASP A 156 19.69 -9.95 -11.23
CA ASP A 156 19.77 -9.19 -9.97
C ASP A 156 20.92 -9.64 -9.05
N ALA A 157 21.33 -10.91 -9.12
CA ALA A 157 22.40 -11.46 -8.30
C ALA A 157 23.32 -12.38 -9.12
N PRO A 158 24.04 -11.86 -10.14
CA PRO A 158 24.81 -12.67 -11.08
C PRO A 158 25.96 -13.44 -10.40
N GLY A 159 26.44 -12.96 -9.25
CA GLY A 159 27.54 -13.59 -8.52
C GLY A 159 28.88 -13.56 -9.28
N ILE A 160 29.86 -14.33 -8.79
CA ILE A 160 31.16 -14.47 -9.45
C ILE A 160 30.97 -15.33 -10.70
N LEU A 161 31.49 -14.88 -11.85
CA LEU A 161 31.40 -15.58 -13.15
C LEU A 161 29.96 -15.81 -13.67
N GLY A 162 28.96 -15.08 -13.17
CA GLY A 162 27.58 -15.22 -13.63
C GLY A 162 26.84 -16.46 -13.10
N LEU A 163 27.40 -17.17 -12.10
CA LEU A 163 26.81 -18.40 -11.55
C LEU A 163 25.45 -18.21 -10.84
N GLY A 164 25.12 -16.97 -10.46
CA GLY A 164 23.85 -16.63 -9.81
C GLY A 164 22.75 -16.15 -10.78
N LEU A 165 23.03 -16.13 -12.09
CA LEU A 165 22.03 -15.79 -13.12
C LEU A 165 20.87 -16.78 -13.10
N VAL A 166 19.66 -16.26 -13.17
CA VAL A 166 18.43 -17.05 -13.32
C VAL A 166 17.92 -16.85 -14.73
N GLU A 167 18.08 -17.88 -15.57
CA GLU A 167 17.62 -17.83 -16.97
C GLU A 167 16.18 -18.33 -17.13
N ASP A 168 15.70 -19.15 -16.17
CA ASP A 168 14.35 -19.68 -16.19
C ASP A 168 13.34 -18.72 -15.57
N SER A 169 12.46 -18.17 -16.41
CA SER A 169 11.33 -17.34 -15.99
C SER A 169 10.36 -18.06 -15.03
N GLY A 170 10.22 -19.38 -15.13
CA GLY A 170 9.36 -20.16 -14.23
C GLY A 170 9.89 -20.20 -12.80
N ALA A 171 11.18 -20.44 -12.64
CA ALA A 171 11.88 -20.36 -11.37
C ALA A 171 11.84 -18.95 -10.77
N LEU A 172 11.99 -17.91 -11.60
CA LEU A 172 11.89 -16.52 -11.15
C LEU A 172 10.46 -16.18 -10.68
N LEU A 173 9.44 -16.67 -11.40
CA LEU A 173 8.04 -16.52 -11.01
C LEU A 173 7.75 -17.22 -9.67
N ALA A 174 8.20 -18.46 -9.50
CA ALA A 174 8.01 -19.20 -8.26
C ALA A 174 8.63 -18.46 -7.06
N ARG A 175 9.85 -17.94 -7.21
CA ARG A 175 10.51 -17.13 -6.17
C ARG A 175 9.73 -15.85 -5.84
N ALA A 176 9.18 -15.17 -6.85
CA ALA A 176 8.37 -13.99 -6.66
C ALA A 176 7.07 -14.30 -5.89
N VAL A 177 6.37 -15.38 -6.25
CA VAL A 177 5.18 -15.84 -5.52
C VAL A 177 5.52 -16.24 -4.08
N ASP A 178 6.63 -16.95 -3.86
CA ASP A 178 7.10 -17.34 -2.54
C ASP A 178 7.38 -16.12 -1.65
N ALA A 179 8.03 -15.09 -2.19
CA ALA A 179 8.30 -13.86 -1.47
C ALA A 179 7.01 -13.12 -1.06
N LEU A 180 6.03 -13.02 -1.96
CA LEU A 180 4.74 -12.39 -1.66
C LEU A 180 3.92 -13.18 -0.63
N ALA A 181 3.82 -14.51 -0.80
CA ALA A 181 3.11 -15.36 0.14
C ALA A 181 3.77 -15.31 1.53
N GLY A 182 5.10 -15.35 1.59
CA GLY A 182 5.88 -15.22 2.82
C GLY A 182 5.65 -13.87 3.51
N SER A 183 5.62 -12.76 2.76
CA SER A 183 5.30 -11.42 3.29
C SER A 183 3.90 -11.36 3.88
N LEU A 184 2.90 -11.92 3.19
CA LEU A 184 1.52 -11.97 3.68
C LEU A 184 1.41 -12.80 4.97
N VAL A 185 1.97 -14.01 4.98
CA VAL A 185 2.00 -14.89 6.17
C VAL A 185 2.70 -14.19 7.32
N GLY A 186 3.84 -13.55 7.06
CA GLY A 186 4.58 -12.77 8.05
C GLY A 186 3.74 -11.65 8.64
N ARG A 187 3.05 -10.86 7.79
CA ARG A 187 2.17 -9.77 8.25
C ARG A 187 0.99 -10.26 9.08
N LEU A 188 0.42 -11.42 8.75
CA LEU A 188 -0.75 -11.96 9.46
C LEU A 188 -0.38 -12.70 10.74
N ALA A 189 0.78 -13.36 10.77
CA ALA A 189 1.32 -14.03 11.95
C ALA A 189 1.89 -13.03 12.95
N ALA A 190 2.46 -11.94 12.45
CA ALA A 190 3.00 -10.92 13.30
C ALA A 190 1.89 -9.93 13.70
N ALA A 191 1.68 -9.76 15.00
CA ALA A 191 1.31 -8.46 15.55
C ALA A 191 2.43 -7.40 15.33
N ALA A 192 3.49 -7.74 14.56
CA ALA A 192 4.68 -6.93 14.42
C ALA A 192 4.44 -5.77 13.47
N GLY A 193 4.92 -4.62 13.95
CA GLY A 193 4.98 -3.37 13.23
C GLY A 193 5.73 -3.48 11.91
N PRO A 194 5.73 -2.38 11.14
CA PRO A 194 6.29 -2.34 9.81
C PRO A 194 7.77 -2.79 9.79
N PRO A 195 8.23 -3.41 8.69
CA PRO A 195 9.63 -3.78 8.55
C PRO A 195 10.53 -2.57 8.81
N GLY A 196 11.60 -2.77 9.60
CA GLY A 196 12.45 -1.70 10.11
C GLY A 196 12.84 -0.66 9.06
N ASP A 197 12.71 0.61 9.43
CA ASP A 197 13.07 1.75 8.60
C ASP A 197 14.59 1.82 8.41
N THR A 198 15.08 1.13 7.39
CA THR A 198 16.38 1.50 6.80
C THR A 198 16.11 2.72 5.94
N PRO A 199 16.72 3.89 6.21
CA PRO A 199 16.48 5.09 5.42
C PRO A 199 16.69 4.81 3.92
N GLY A 200 15.69 5.14 3.09
CA GLY A 200 15.79 4.96 1.65
C GLY A 200 17.03 5.69 1.10
N ALA A 201 17.81 5.01 0.26
CA ALA A 201 19.04 5.58 -0.30
C ALA A 201 18.77 6.94 -0.95
N ARG A 202 19.66 7.92 -0.69
CA ARG A 202 19.47 9.35 -1.06
C ARG A 202 19.10 9.57 -2.53
N LYS A 203 19.57 8.69 -3.43
CA LYS A 203 19.30 8.80 -4.87
C LYS A 203 17.82 8.67 -5.27
N PHE A 204 17.01 7.98 -4.46
CA PHE A 204 15.57 7.79 -4.69
C PHE A 204 14.71 8.85 -4.00
N GLN A 205 15.32 9.78 -3.28
CA GLN A 205 14.58 10.88 -2.68
C GLN A 205 13.98 11.75 -3.79
N PRO A 206 12.75 12.27 -3.60
CA PRO A 206 12.12 13.13 -4.59
C PRO A 206 13.00 14.34 -4.90
N LYS A 207 13.03 14.74 -6.18
CA LYS A 207 13.92 15.81 -6.67
C LYS A 207 13.37 17.19 -6.33
N ILE A 208 12.05 17.34 -6.42
CA ILE A 208 11.34 18.56 -6.03
C ILE A 208 10.30 18.15 -5.00
N VAL A 209 10.23 18.92 -3.90
CA VAL A 209 9.28 18.69 -2.82
C VAL A 209 8.68 20.03 -2.40
N TYR A 210 7.36 20.06 -2.32
CA TYR A 210 6.61 21.09 -1.60
C TYR A 210 5.89 20.45 -0.41
N ARG A 211 5.86 21.17 0.71
CA ARG A 211 5.12 20.77 1.90
C ARG A 211 4.57 22.00 2.61
N ALA A 212 3.27 22.02 2.84
CA ALA A 212 2.62 23.10 3.57
C ALA A 212 2.75 22.91 5.09
N GLU A 213 2.32 21.76 5.62
CA GLU A 213 2.37 21.41 7.05
C GLU A 213 2.63 19.91 7.21
N ALA A 214 3.22 19.52 8.34
CA ALA A 214 3.37 18.11 8.67
C ALA A 214 2.03 17.51 9.10
N LEU A 215 1.79 16.27 8.71
CA LEU A 215 0.68 15.49 9.28
C LEU A 215 0.92 15.30 10.77
N ASP A 216 -0.15 15.38 11.56
CA ASP A 216 -0.08 15.12 13.00
C ASP A 216 0.22 13.63 13.22
N PRO A 217 1.39 13.26 13.78
CA PRO A 217 1.75 11.86 13.98
C PRO A 217 0.80 11.14 14.94
N ALA A 218 0.06 11.86 15.79
CA ALA A 218 -0.90 11.28 16.73
C ALA A 218 -2.26 10.94 16.08
N ARG A 219 -2.53 11.43 14.86
CA ARG A 219 -3.79 11.19 14.16
C ARG A 219 -3.61 10.17 13.04
N THR A 220 -4.56 9.25 12.92
CA THR A 220 -4.69 8.39 11.75
C THR A 220 -5.38 9.13 10.62
N TYR A 221 -4.77 9.13 9.43
CA TYR A 221 -5.34 9.75 8.22
C TYR A 221 -5.80 8.66 7.24
N SER A 222 -7.01 8.83 6.71
CA SER A 222 -7.55 8.01 5.62
C SER A 222 -7.23 8.65 4.27
N ILE A 223 -6.69 7.87 3.34
CA ILE A 223 -6.20 8.33 2.04
C ILE A 223 -7.00 7.65 0.94
N ALA A 224 -7.71 8.44 0.14
CA ALA A 224 -8.30 8.00 -1.11
C ALA A 224 -7.26 8.12 -2.22
N VAL A 225 -6.85 6.99 -2.80
CA VAL A 225 -5.96 6.97 -3.97
C VAL A 225 -6.83 7.00 -5.21
N VAL A 226 -6.80 8.11 -5.94
CA VAL A 226 -7.51 8.25 -7.21
C VAL A 226 -6.66 7.67 -8.34
N PRO A 227 -7.25 7.28 -9.49
CA PRO A 227 -6.49 6.84 -10.66
C PRO A 227 -5.43 7.85 -11.07
N PHE A 228 -4.19 7.39 -11.28
CA PHE A 228 -3.09 8.27 -11.68
C PHE A 228 -3.18 8.57 -13.18
N PHE A 229 -2.87 9.81 -13.54
CA PHE A 229 -2.79 10.18 -14.95
C PHE A 229 -1.55 9.58 -15.59
N ASN A 230 -1.70 8.95 -16.75
CA ASN A 230 -0.61 8.25 -17.42
C ASN A 230 -0.27 8.94 -18.75
N ARG A 231 0.86 9.65 -18.77
CA ARG A 231 1.46 10.23 -19.99
C ARG A 231 2.58 9.37 -20.56
N SER A 232 2.95 8.28 -19.88
CA SER A 232 4.02 7.40 -20.33
C SER A 232 3.56 6.53 -21.51
N ALA A 233 4.53 5.96 -22.23
CA ALA A 233 4.26 4.97 -23.28
C ALA A 233 3.71 3.63 -22.73
N ARG A 234 3.83 3.40 -21.42
CA ARG A 234 3.43 2.15 -20.76
C ARG A 234 1.98 2.23 -20.35
N LYS A 235 1.11 1.44 -20.99
CA LYS A 235 -0.37 1.48 -20.84
C LYS A 235 -0.89 1.59 -19.39
N TYR A 236 -0.32 0.86 -18.45
CA TYR A 236 -0.81 0.75 -17.06
C TYR A 236 0.12 1.41 -16.02
N ALA A 237 0.98 2.34 -16.44
CA ALA A 237 1.97 2.92 -15.54
C ALA A 237 1.34 3.69 -14.37
N GLY A 238 0.20 4.34 -14.59
CA GLY A 238 -0.54 5.03 -13.53
C GLY A 238 -0.94 4.08 -12.41
N GLU A 239 -1.57 2.96 -12.78
CA GLU A 239 -1.99 1.91 -11.84
C GLU A 239 -0.79 1.29 -11.10
N ILE A 240 0.30 1.02 -11.82
CA ILE A 240 1.52 0.43 -11.25
C ILE A 240 2.16 1.36 -10.21
N VAL A 241 2.33 2.65 -10.53
CA VAL A 241 2.89 3.63 -9.58
C VAL A 241 1.95 3.85 -8.38
N ALA A 242 0.63 3.87 -8.61
CA ALA A 242 -0.35 3.93 -7.53
C ALA A 242 -0.21 2.74 -6.57
N LEU A 243 -0.02 1.50 -7.08
CA LEU A 243 0.20 0.31 -6.25
C LEU A 243 1.47 0.40 -5.41
N HIS A 244 2.57 0.91 -5.97
CA HIS A 244 3.80 1.15 -5.21
C HIS A 244 3.62 2.16 -4.07
N LEU A 245 2.88 3.25 -4.31
CA LEU A 245 2.56 4.24 -3.29
C LEU A 245 1.62 3.65 -2.24
N MET A 246 0.57 2.95 -2.65
CA MET A 246 -0.34 2.27 -1.73
C MET A 246 0.41 1.32 -0.78
N ARG A 247 1.29 0.47 -1.33
CA ARG A 247 2.18 -0.39 -0.54
C ARG A 247 2.95 0.39 0.53
N SER A 248 3.55 1.51 0.14
CA SER A 248 4.37 2.33 1.04
C SER A 248 3.54 3.07 2.10
N LEU A 249 2.29 3.43 1.78
CA LEU A 249 1.35 4.10 2.68
C LEU A 249 0.71 3.12 3.67
N VAL A 250 0.30 1.92 3.22
CA VAL A 250 -0.28 0.86 4.08
C VAL A 250 0.75 0.33 5.08
N ALA A 251 2.04 0.43 4.76
CA ALA A 251 3.13 0.14 5.70
C ALA A 251 3.29 1.23 6.79
N ALA A 252 2.50 2.30 6.79
CA ALA A 252 2.50 3.31 7.86
C ALA A 252 1.50 2.96 8.95
N GLU A 253 1.84 3.17 10.21
CA GLU A 253 0.90 2.95 11.32
C GLU A 253 -0.18 4.05 11.42
N ASN A 254 0.15 5.29 11.03
CA ASN A 254 -0.75 6.44 11.13
C ASN A 254 -1.48 6.76 9.81
N LEU A 255 -1.34 5.93 8.78
CA LEU A 255 -2.04 6.12 7.50
C LEU A 255 -2.87 4.88 7.18
N SER A 256 -4.05 5.10 6.64
CA SER A 256 -4.92 4.05 6.12
C SER A 256 -5.29 4.40 4.67
N VAL A 257 -5.34 3.40 3.81
CA VAL A 257 -5.71 3.59 2.40
C VAL A 257 -7.12 3.05 2.19
N VAL A 258 -7.98 3.88 1.60
CA VAL A 258 -9.30 3.46 1.15
C VAL A 258 -9.12 2.55 -0.08
N GLU A 259 -9.80 1.41 -0.08
CA GLU A 259 -9.70 0.44 -1.19
C GLU A 259 -10.07 1.10 -2.53
N PRO A 260 -9.22 1.01 -3.57
CA PRO A 260 -9.46 1.67 -4.86
C PRO A 260 -10.77 1.26 -5.54
N GLY A 261 -11.27 0.04 -5.30
CA GLY A 261 -12.57 -0.39 -5.79
C GLY A 261 -13.72 0.51 -5.32
N ILE A 262 -13.69 0.96 -4.06
CA ILE A 262 -14.66 1.89 -3.48
C ILE A 262 -14.52 3.27 -4.13
N VAL A 263 -13.28 3.78 -4.25
CA VAL A 263 -13.02 5.08 -4.90
C VAL A 263 -13.52 5.08 -6.35
N ARG A 264 -13.24 4.00 -7.09
CA ARG A 264 -13.70 3.81 -8.47
C ARG A 264 -15.22 3.74 -8.57
N GLN A 265 -15.88 3.04 -7.64
CA GLN A 265 -17.34 2.95 -7.60
C GLN A 265 -17.98 4.34 -7.49
N GLU A 266 -17.45 5.19 -6.59
CA GLU A 266 -17.96 6.56 -6.43
C GLU A 266 -17.64 7.43 -7.66
N LEU A 267 -16.45 7.33 -8.25
CA LEU A 267 -16.11 8.02 -9.51
C LEU A 267 -17.12 7.69 -10.63
N LEU A 268 -17.46 6.41 -10.80
CA LEU A 268 -18.42 5.97 -11.80
C LEU A 268 -19.85 6.45 -11.48
N ARG A 269 -20.23 6.39 -10.20
CA ARG A 269 -21.54 6.84 -9.72
C ARG A 269 -21.77 8.33 -10.00
N PHE A 270 -20.76 9.16 -9.73
CA PHE A 270 -20.79 10.60 -10.01
C PHE A 270 -20.45 10.96 -11.46
N ARG A 271 -20.14 9.96 -12.31
CA ARG A 271 -19.75 10.13 -13.72
C ARG A 271 -18.55 11.08 -13.90
N ILE A 272 -17.62 11.05 -12.96
CA ILE A 272 -16.39 11.85 -13.00
C ILE A 272 -15.43 11.17 -13.98
N ILE A 273 -15.04 11.88 -15.04
CA ILE A 273 -14.06 11.43 -16.02
C ILE A 273 -12.79 12.26 -15.84
N MET A 274 -11.68 11.59 -15.54
CA MET A 274 -10.40 12.24 -15.28
C MET A 274 -9.60 12.39 -16.58
N THR A 275 -9.89 13.43 -17.36
CA THR A 275 -9.20 13.67 -18.64
C THR A 275 -7.81 14.32 -18.45
N ASP A 276 -7.64 15.15 -17.41
CA ASP A 276 -6.38 15.85 -17.08
C ASP A 276 -6.11 15.83 -15.54
N GLY A 277 -6.57 14.78 -14.86
CA GLY A 277 -6.56 14.68 -13.40
C GLY A 277 -7.90 15.05 -12.75
N VAL A 278 -7.95 15.10 -11.41
CA VAL A 278 -9.17 15.41 -10.63
C VAL A 278 -9.25 16.92 -10.40
N SER A 279 -10.37 17.55 -10.77
CA SER A 279 -10.62 18.95 -10.40
C SER A 279 -10.80 19.10 -8.87
N LEU A 280 -10.65 20.30 -8.32
CA LEU A 280 -10.88 20.50 -6.88
C LEU A 280 -12.32 20.13 -6.48
N ALA A 281 -13.30 20.46 -7.32
CA ALA A 281 -14.71 20.14 -7.08
C ALA A 281 -14.99 18.62 -7.09
N ASP A 282 -14.38 17.90 -8.04
CA ASP A 282 -14.47 16.44 -8.09
C ASP A 282 -13.77 15.80 -6.89
N THR A 283 -12.62 16.35 -6.49
CA THR A 283 -11.85 15.92 -5.32
C THR A 283 -12.72 16.01 -4.05
N GLU A 284 -13.45 17.11 -3.86
CA GLU A 284 -14.37 17.28 -2.73
C GLU A 284 -15.51 16.27 -2.74
N THR A 285 -16.10 16.03 -3.92
CA THR A 285 -17.19 15.06 -4.09
C THR A 285 -16.73 13.66 -3.72
N ILE A 286 -15.55 13.24 -4.20
CA ILE A 286 -14.95 11.94 -3.89
C ILE A 286 -14.65 11.83 -2.39
N LEU A 287 -13.95 12.82 -1.83
CA LEU A 287 -13.58 12.85 -0.40
C LEU A 287 -14.79 12.79 0.53
N GLY A 288 -15.88 13.45 0.15
CA GLY A 288 -17.15 13.37 0.86
C GLY A 288 -17.75 11.97 0.78
N ALA A 289 -17.77 11.37 -0.41
CA ALA A 289 -18.39 10.07 -0.66
C ALA A 289 -17.64 8.90 0.00
N VAL A 290 -16.31 8.89 -0.07
CA VAL A 290 -15.50 7.82 0.54
C VAL A 290 -15.07 8.11 1.98
N ASN A 291 -15.46 9.26 2.52
CA ASN A 291 -15.10 9.76 3.85
C ASN A 291 -13.58 9.71 4.14
N ALA A 292 -12.76 10.04 3.15
CA ALA A 292 -11.32 10.12 3.31
C ALA A 292 -10.87 11.50 3.84
N ASP A 293 -9.74 11.55 4.52
CA ASP A 293 -9.12 12.79 5.00
C ASP A 293 -8.28 13.46 3.91
N LEU A 294 -7.61 12.64 3.10
CA LEU A 294 -6.66 13.05 2.06
C LEU A 294 -7.01 12.38 0.72
N VAL A 295 -6.81 13.10 -0.38
CA VAL A 295 -6.69 12.48 -1.72
C VAL A 295 -5.23 12.44 -2.12
N LEU A 296 -4.80 11.27 -2.58
CA LEU A 296 -3.56 11.10 -3.33
C LEU A 296 -3.88 11.06 -4.82
N ASN A 297 -3.41 12.07 -5.54
CA ASN A 297 -3.39 12.12 -7.00
C ASN A 297 -1.94 12.03 -7.50
N GLY A 298 -1.74 11.61 -8.73
CA GLY A 298 -0.42 11.55 -9.33
C GLY A 298 -0.46 11.48 -10.85
N GLU A 299 0.69 11.74 -11.43
CA GLU A 299 0.93 11.73 -12.86
C GLU A 299 2.21 10.97 -13.15
N VAL A 300 2.17 10.07 -14.12
CA VAL A 300 3.32 9.27 -14.55
C VAL A 300 3.75 9.72 -15.94
N LEU A 301 4.97 10.25 -16.03
CA LEU A 301 5.55 10.77 -17.27
C LEU A 301 6.36 9.69 -18.00
N GLU A 302 7.11 8.89 -17.25
CA GLU A 302 7.95 7.83 -17.80
C GLU A 302 7.88 6.59 -16.90
N TYR A 303 7.66 5.42 -17.51
CA TYR A 303 7.77 4.13 -16.84
C TYR A 303 8.28 3.13 -17.88
N GLN A 304 9.58 2.88 -17.87
CA GLN A 304 10.24 2.06 -18.87
C GLN A 304 11.08 1.00 -18.19
N ASP A 305 10.92 -0.22 -18.70
CA ASP A 305 11.74 -1.36 -18.33
C ASP A 305 12.33 -1.94 -19.63
N PRO A 306 13.47 -1.41 -20.11
CA PRO A 306 14.01 -1.76 -21.42
C PRO A 306 14.36 -3.25 -21.52
N LEU A 307 14.08 -3.85 -22.67
CA LEU A 307 14.42 -5.26 -22.93
C LEU A 307 15.94 -5.46 -23.07
N GLY A 308 16.41 -6.59 -22.57
CA GLY A 308 17.82 -6.99 -22.66
C GLY A 308 18.73 -6.38 -21.59
N PRO A 309 20.03 -6.73 -21.61
CA PRO A 309 20.96 -6.45 -20.51
C PRO A 309 21.52 -5.01 -20.50
N THR A 310 21.38 -4.27 -21.60
CA THR A 310 22.07 -2.98 -21.82
C THR A 310 21.21 -1.74 -21.58
N GLY A 311 19.91 -1.90 -21.29
CA GLY A 311 19.02 -0.78 -20.99
C GLY A 311 18.79 -0.60 -19.49
N ALA A 312 18.89 0.64 -19.01
CA ALA A 312 18.55 0.99 -17.63
C ALA A 312 17.05 1.31 -17.52
N PRO A 313 16.32 0.75 -16.53
CA PRO A 313 14.96 1.16 -16.26
C PRO A 313 14.88 2.66 -15.97
N ARG A 314 13.72 3.27 -16.24
CA ARG A 314 13.46 4.69 -15.96
C ARG A 314 12.07 4.87 -15.40
N VAL A 315 11.97 5.68 -14.36
CA VAL A 315 10.71 6.00 -13.69
C VAL A 315 10.67 7.49 -13.41
N ASP A 316 9.59 8.13 -13.85
CA ASP A 316 9.32 9.55 -13.68
C ASP A 316 7.84 9.75 -13.34
N PHE A 317 7.58 10.28 -12.15
CA PHE A 317 6.24 10.60 -11.72
C PHE A 317 6.19 11.80 -10.76
N SER A 318 5.02 12.42 -10.70
CA SER A 318 4.67 13.41 -9.68
C SER A 318 3.49 12.92 -8.84
N VAL A 319 3.43 13.39 -7.60
CA VAL A 319 2.31 13.12 -6.68
C VAL A 319 1.86 14.38 -5.98
N LEU A 320 0.59 14.37 -5.58
CA LEU A 320 -0.10 15.45 -4.90
C LEU A 320 -1.01 14.90 -3.81
N PHE A 321 -0.84 15.40 -2.58
CA PHE A 321 -1.76 15.16 -1.47
C PHE A 321 -2.58 16.40 -1.17
N ILE A 322 -3.91 16.27 -1.22
CA ILE A 322 -4.87 17.34 -0.93
C ILE A 322 -5.66 16.99 0.33
N GLU A 323 -5.74 17.91 1.30
CA GLU A 323 -6.55 17.72 2.50
C GLU A 323 -8.01 18.14 2.27
N ARG A 324 -8.96 17.28 2.69
CA ARG A 324 -10.40 17.57 2.61
C ARG A 324 -10.80 18.84 3.34
N ARG A 325 -10.31 19.00 4.58
CA ARG A 325 -10.78 20.04 5.50
C ARG A 325 -10.37 21.44 5.06
N THR A 326 -9.11 21.61 4.64
CA THR A 326 -8.58 22.92 4.25
C THR A 326 -8.60 23.16 2.75
N ARG A 327 -8.85 22.12 1.93
CA ARG A 327 -8.80 22.16 0.46
C ARG A 327 -7.45 22.63 -0.07
N ARG A 328 -6.38 22.33 0.67
CA ARG A 328 -5.01 22.74 0.34
C ARG A 328 -4.16 21.53 0.02
N VAL A 329 -3.17 21.78 -0.84
CA VAL A 329 -2.07 20.86 -1.07
C VAL A 329 -1.23 20.78 0.19
N LEU A 330 -1.18 19.61 0.84
CA LEU A 330 -0.30 19.39 1.98
C LEU A 330 1.10 19.00 1.55
N TYR A 331 1.19 18.24 0.47
CA TYR A 331 2.44 17.72 -0.06
C TYR A 331 2.34 17.59 -1.58
N SER A 332 3.39 18.00 -2.28
CA SER A 332 3.61 17.58 -3.65
C SER A 332 5.07 17.21 -3.85
N SER A 333 5.32 16.28 -4.76
CA SER A 333 6.68 15.96 -5.13
C SER A 333 6.79 15.49 -6.56
N TYR A 334 7.96 15.72 -7.13
CA TYR A 334 8.36 15.21 -8.43
C TYR A 334 9.60 14.35 -8.25
N SER A 335 9.55 13.13 -8.81
CA SER A 335 10.57 12.10 -8.65
C SER A 335 10.91 11.52 -10.01
N HIS A 336 12.21 11.53 -10.34
CA HIS A 336 12.75 10.96 -11.57
C HIS A 336 14.03 10.19 -11.26
N ASN A 337 14.16 8.97 -11.76
CA ASN A 337 15.36 8.17 -11.65
C ASN A 337 15.57 7.25 -12.86
N ALA A 338 16.84 6.90 -13.08
CA ALA A 338 17.27 5.86 -14.00
C ALA A 338 18.06 4.76 -13.26
N GLY A 339 18.08 3.54 -13.82
CA GLY A 339 18.64 2.35 -13.16
C GLY A 339 20.15 2.39 -12.99
N ASP A 340 20.82 3.23 -13.77
CA ASP A 340 22.23 3.54 -13.77
C ASP A 340 22.59 4.76 -12.88
N ASP A 341 21.61 5.41 -12.27
CA ASP A 341 21.86 6.52 -11.34
C ASP A 341 22.68 6.07 -10.13
N GLY A 342 23.82 6.71 -9.90
CA GLY A 342 24.66 6.44 -8.73
C GLY A 342 25.23 5.02 -8.70
N VAL A 343 25.48 4.45 -9.89
CA VAL A 343 26.26 3.23 -10.06
C VAL A 343 27.75 3.54 -9.89
N PHE A 344 28.42 2.74 -9.07
CA PHE A 344 29.86 2.78 -8.85
C PHE A 344 30.53 1.58 -9.55
N PHE A 345 31.85 1.42 -9.37
CA PHE A 345 32.62 0.31 -9.94
C PHE A 345 31.91 -1.05 -9.72
N PHE A 346 31.95 -1.90 -10.75
CA PHE A 346 31.35 -3.25 -10.79
C PHE A 346 29.81 -3.27 -10.67
N ASP A 347 29.12 -2.35 -11.33
CA ASP A 347 27.65 -2.24 -11.32
C ASP A 347 27.04 -2.04 -9.92
N TRP A 348 27.86 -1.69 -8.91
CA TRP A 348 27.37 -1.54 -7.55
C TRP A 348 26.42 -0.35 -7.46
N GLY A 349 25.17 -0.66 -7.09
CA GLY A 349 24.11 0.30 -6.91
C GLY A 349 23.12 0.30 -8.06
N ARG A 350 23.37 -0.46 -9.14
CA ARG A 350 22.46 -0.58 -10.28
C ARG A 350 21.11 -1.15 -9.84
N VAL A 351 20.05 -0.67 -10.49
CA VAL A 351 18.70 -1.20 -10.34
C VAL A 351 18.25 -1.71 -11.69
N ASN A 352 17.93 -3.00 -11.78
CA ASN A 352 17.68 -3.67 -13.06
C ASN A 352 16.21 -3.65 -13.50
N THR A 353 15.28 -3.32 -12.61
CA THR A 353 13.85 -3.29 -12.92
C THR A 353 13.21 -1.95 -12.59
N ALA A 354 12.20 -1.57 -13.39
CA ALA A 354 11.38 -0.40 -13.11
C ALA A 354 10.59 -0.59 -11.79
N HIS A 355 10.14 -1.82 -11.52
CA HIS A 355 9.48 -2.19 -10.26
C HIS A 355 10.33 -1.84 -9.03
N ALA A 356 11.58 -2.30 -8.98
CA ALA A 356 12.44 -2.06 -7.83
C ALA A 356 12.74 -0.58 -7.65
N MET A 357 12.86 0.17 -8.74
CA MET A 357 13.06 1.62 -8.70
C MET A 357 11.83 2.35 -8.18
N ALA A 358 10.66 2.09 -8.78
CA ALA A 358 9.40 2.70 -8.38
C ALA A 358 9.04 2.37 -6.93
N ALA A 359 9.30 1.13 -6.47
CA ALA A 359 9.13 0.74 -5.07
C ALA A 359 9.99 1.61 -4.12
N ARG A 360 11.26 1.86 -4.46
CA ARG A 360 12.17 2.67 -3.65
C ARG A 360 11.81 4.15 -3.67
N MET A 361 11.41 4.68 -4.83
CA MET A 361 10.94 6.06 -4.96
C MET A 361 9.63 6.28 -4.20
N ALA A 362 8.66 5.37 -4.32
CA ALA A 362 7.39 5.43 -3.60
C ALA A 362 7.59 5.36 -2.08
N ARG A 363 8.50 4.50 -1.60
CA ARG A 363 8.88 4.46 -0.19
C ARG A 363 9.46 5.81 0.27
N ALA A 364 10.38 6.39 -0.50
CA ALA A 364 10.96 7.70 -0.16
C ALA A 364 9.91 8.82 -0.13
N VAL A 365 8.91 8.79 -1.02
CA VAL A 365 7.75 9.70 -0.98
C VAL A 365 6.96 9.49 0.31
N ALA A 366 6.59 8.25 0.65
CA ALA A 366 5.81 7.96 1.85
C ALA A 366 6.56 8.35 3.15
N GLU A 367 7.85 8.06 3.24
CA GLU A 367 8.72 8.50 4.35
C GLU A 367 8.71 10.03 4.48
N ARG A 368 8.82 10.75 3.35
CA ARG A 368 8.74 12.21 3.36
C ARG A 368 7.39 12.68 3.87
N VAL A 369 6.28 12.16 3.35
CA VAL A 369 4.94 12.57 3.80
C VAL A 369 4.78 12.45 5.33
N ARG A 370 5.41 11.46 5.96
CA ARG A 370 5.38 11.26 7.42
C ARG A 370 6.29 12.21 8.21
N LEU A 371 7.50 12.48 7.72
CA LEU A 371 8.49 13.25 8.49
C LEU A 371 7.95 14.65 8.79
N ALA A 372 7.95 15.05 10.06
CA ALA A 372 7.58 16.41 10.45
C ALA A 372 8.47 17.45 9.74
N SER A 373 7.90 18.61 9.39
CA SER A 373 8.66 19.69 8.74
C SER A 373 9.84 20.10 9.62
N PRO A 374 11.08 20.19 9.09
CA PRO A 374 12.17 20.82 9.79
C PRO A 374 11.97 22.34 9.74
N THR A 375 11.11 22.87 10.61
CA THR A 375 10.97 24.33 10.75
C THR A 375 10.80 24.73 12.21
N ALA A 376 11.85 24.54 13.00
CA ALA A 376 12.00 25.18 14.31
C ALA A 376 13.32 25.98 14.47
N GLU A 377 14.16 26.11 13.44
CA GLU A 377 15.45 26.82 13.57
C GLU A 377 15.52 28.21 12.91
N LEU A 378 14.48 28.71 12.22
CA LEU A 378 14.50 30.04 11.60
C LEU A 378 13.51 31.06 12.23
N ARG A 379 12.97 30.76 13.40
CA ARG A 379 12.21 31.72 14.23
C ARG A 379 12.88 31.98 15.59
N ARG A 380 14.21 32.12 15.61
CA ARG A 380 14.85 33.00 16.61
C ARG A 380 15.02 34.36 15.95
N GLY A 381 14.00 35.21 16.12
CA GLY A 381 14.17 36.64 15.88
C GLY A 381 15.25 37.20 16.81
N PRO A 382 16.04 38.19 16.39
CA PRO A 382 16.81 38.99 17.33
C PRO A 382 15.82 39.74 18.21
N ARG A 383 15.79 39.37 19.50
CA ARG A 383 15.23 40.18 20.56
C ARG A 383 16.04 41.46 20.69
N ASP A 384 15.32 42.56 20.82
CA ASP A 384 15.61 43.67 21.72
C ASP A 384 17.05 44.22 21.70
N ALA A 385 17.31 45.14 20.78
CA ALA A 385 18.28 46.21 21.01
C ALA A 385 17.50 47.52 21.15
N GLU A 386 17.06 47.83 22.38
CA GLU A 386 16.76 49.22 22.75
C GLU A 386 18.00 49.87 23.39
N PRO A 387 18.14 51.21 23.26
CA PRO A 387 19.39 51.92 23.43
C PRO A 387 19.61 52.39 24.87
N ARG A 388 20.88 52.43 25.30
CA ARG A 388 21.37 53.25 26.42
C ARG A 388 22.68 53.87 25.95
N ARG A 389 22.62 55.15 25.58
CA ARG A 389 23.08 56.32 26.35
C ARG A 389 24.59 56.46 26.37
#